data_AF-A0A3M1SF43-F1
#
_entry.id   AF-A0A3M1SF43-F1
#
_cell.length_a   1.000
_cell.length_b   1.000
_cell.length_c   1.000
_cell.angle_alpha   90.00
_cell.angle_beta   90.00
_cell.angle_gamma   90.00
#
_symmetry.space_group_name_H-M   'P 1'
#
loop_
_entity.id
_entity.type
_entity.pdbx_description
1 polymer ?
#
loop_
_entity_poly.entity_id
_entity_poly.type
_entity_poly.pdbx_seq_one_letter_code
_entity_poly.pdbx_strand_id
1 'polypeptide(L)'
;MHNVKRFPLSLKNLKPNDLLPWHLVKEVHKVRHGIYQKKGKLISLLTDFGEISPCYPDKKGDKGEVIFYTGAGRRGNQKLDCFNQALLNAIKSGHAVPLFRKIRIGCWQFLGFWRVVDGRYVFDENQNRMIWQFKLVKVDNPF
;
A
#
# COMPACT_ATOMS: atom_id res chain seq x y z
N MET A 1 -14.65 -14.77 -27.73
CA MET A 1 -15.50 -14.27 -26.62
C MET A 1 -15.33 -15.20 -25.43
N HIS A 2 -14.65 -14.78 -24.37
CA HIS A 2 -14.64 -15.52 -23.09
C HIS A 2 -15.36 -14.65 -22.07
N ASN A 3 -16.59 -15.06 -21.75
CA ASN A 3 -17.48 -14.39 -20.82
C ASN A 3 -17.01 -14.71 -19.39
N VAL A 4 -15.94 -14.04 -18.95
CA VAL A 4 -15.50 -14.12 -17.55
C VAL A 4 -16.52 -13.35 -16.72
N LYS A 5 -17.43 -14.08 -16.07
CA LYS A 5 -18.33 -13.52 -15.06
C LYS A 5 -17.47 -12.69 -14.09
N ARG A 6 -17.61 -11.36 -14.13
CA ARG A 6 -17.00 -10.44 -13.16
C ARG A 6 -17.69 -10.67 -11.84
N PHE A 7 -17.15 -11.58 -11.03
CA PHE A 7 -17.49 -11.61 -9.62
C PHE A 7 -16.78 -10.42 -8.97
N PRO A 8 -17.50 -9.48 -8.34
CA PRO A 8 -16.86 -8.41 -7.60
C PRO A 8 -15.97 -9.02 -6.52
N LEU A 9 -14.73 -8.53 -6.41
CA LEU A 9 -13.76 -9.00 -5.43
C LEU A 9 -14.31 -8.78 -4.00
N SER A 10 -14.76 -9.86 -3.36
CA SER A 10 -15.05 -9.85 -1.93
C SER A 10 -13.73 -9.97 -1.18
N LEU A 11 -13.23 -8.86 -0.63
CA LEU A 11 -12.02 -8.85 0.19
C LEU A 11 -12.11 -9.80 1.40
N LYS A 12 -13.33 -10.10 1.87
CA LYS A 12 -13.57 -11.05 2.98
C LYS A 12 -13.18 -12.48 2.63
N ASN A 13 -13.13 -12.82 1.34
CA ASN A 13 -12.84 -14.17 0.86
C ASN A 13 -11.37 -14.35 0.47
N LEU A 14 -10.59 -13.26 0.45
CA LEU A 14 -9.18 -13.33 0.11
C LEU A 14 -8.36 -13.77 1.32
N LYS A 15 -7.41 -14.66 1.05
CA LYS A 15 -6.42 -15.10 2.03
C LYS A 15 -5.09 -14.40 1.78
N PRO A 16 -4.32 -14.06 2.82
CA PRO A 16 -2.95 -13.62 2.64
C PRO A 16 -2.19 -14.58 1.72
N ASN A 17 -1.40 -14.02 0.82
CA ASN A 17 -0.66 -14.67 -0.27
C ASN A 17 -1.45 -15.03 -1.54
N ASP A 18 -2.75 -14.79 -1.59
CA ASP A 18 -3.51 -14.94 -2.85
C ASP A 18 -2.91 -14.09 -3.97
N LEU A 19 -2.72 -14.70 -5.14
CA LEU A 19 -2.23 -14.02 -6.34
C LEU A 19 -3.39 -13.49 -7.16
N LEU A 20 -3.35 -12.20 -7.46
CA LEU A 20 -4.39 -11.45 -8.12
C LEU A 20 -3.84 -10.79 -9.38
N PRO A 21 -4.54 -10.91 -10.52
CA PRO A 21 -4.27 -10.08 -11.68
C PRO A 21 -4.70 -8.63 -11.39
N TRP A 22 -4.09 -7.67 -12.10
CA TRP A 22 -4.42 -6.24 -11.95
C TRP A 22 -5.91 -5.93 -12.06
N HIS A 23 -6.66 -6.65 -12.91
CA HIS A 23 -8.07 -6.37 -13.11
C HIS A 23 -8.93 -6.64 -11.87
N LEU A 24 -8.51 -7.51 -10.95
CA LEU A 24 -9.15 -7.71 -9.65
C LEU A 24 -8.68 -6.66 -8.63
N VAL A 25 -7.37 -6.39 -8.57
CA VAL A 25 -6.81 -5.37 -7.68
C VAL A 25 -7.44 -3.99 -7.93
N LYS A 26 -7.62 -3.61 -9.20
CA LYS A 26 -8.23 -2.33 -9.57
C LYS A 26 -9.69 -2.21 -9.16
N GLU A 27 -10.39 -3.30 -8.83
CA GLU A 27 -11.77 -3.22 -8.31
C GLU A 27 -11.81 -2.54 -6.94
N VAL A 28 -10.73 -2.66 -6.16
CA VAL A 28 -10.57 -2.03 -4.85
C VAL A 28 -9.68 -0.79 -4.92
N HIS A 29 -8.48 -0.92 -5.53
CA HIS A 29 -7.44 0.11 -5.46
C HIS A 29 -7.59 1.23 -6.52
N LYS A 30 -8.30 0.99 -7.63
CA LYS A 30 -8.72 1.97 -8.65
C LYS A 30 -7.64 2.77 -9.41
N VAL A 31 -6.47 3.07 -8.84
CA VAL A 31 -5.42 3.93 -9.43
C VAL A 31 -4.11 3.18 -9.61
N ARG A 32 -3.12 3.69 -10.35
CA ARG A 32 -1.80 3.01 -10.51
C ARG A 32 -0.73 3.46 -9.51
N HIS A 33 -1.02 4.44 -8.67
CA HIS A 33 -0.10 4.95 -7.66
C HIS A 33 -0.11 4.05 -6.42
N GLY A 34 0.89 4.17 -5.54
CA GLY A 34 0.97 3.34 -4.33
C GLY A 34 -0.21 3.52 -3.37
N ILE A 35 -0.80 4.72 -3.34
CA ILE A 35 -1.77 5.12 -2.33
C ILE A 35 -3.11 5.43 -3.02
N TYR A 36 -4.17 4.73 -2.61
CA TYR A 36 -5.53 5.08 -3.00
C TYR A 36 -6.29 5.63 -1.81
N GLN A 37 -6.81 6.85 -1.98
CA GLN A 37 -7.66 7.52 -1.01
C GLN A 37 -8.92 8.06 -1.68
N LYS A 38 -9.98 8.23 -0.89
CA LYS A 38 -11.20 8.92 -1.30
C LYS A 38 -11.61 9.92 -0.21
N LYS A 39 -11.68 11.21 -0.58
CA LYS A 39 -12.03 12.30 0.34
C LYS A 39 -11.18 12.31 1.62
N GLY A 40 -9.87 12.07 1.49
CA GLY A 40 -8.92 12.07 2.60
C GLY A 40 -8.92 10.79 3.47
N LYS A 41 -9.80 9.83 3.18
CA LYS A 41 -9.80 8.50 3.79
C LYS A 41 -8.96 7.55 2.96
N LEU A 42 -7.97 6.91 3.58
CA LEU A 42 -7.19 5.84 2.96
C LEU A 42 -8.12 4.64 2.64
N ILE A 43 -7.97 4.05 1.45
CA ILE A 43 -8.80 2.93 1.01
C ILE A 43 -7.98 1.66 0.81
N SER A 44 -6.79 1.78 0.22
CA SER A 44 -5.90 0.63 -0.03
C SER A 44 -4.51 1.09 -0.42
N LEU A 45 -3.56 0.16 -0.34
CA LEU A 45 -2.15 0.41 -0.64
C LEU A 45 -1.61 -0.61 -1.64
N LEU A 46 -0.68 -0.16 -2.48
CA LEU A 46 0.21 -1.01 -3.27
C LEU A 46 1.63 -0.84 -2.73
N THR A 47 2.36 -1.94 -2.62
CA THR A 47 3.77 -1.97 -2.21
C THR A 47 4.63 -2.70 -3.23
N ASP A 48 5.89 -2.30 -3.30
CA ASP A 48 6.96 -2.99 -4.02
C ASP A 48 8.17 -2.98 -3.07
N PHE A 49 8.73 -4.14 -2.78
CA PHE A 49 9.89 -4.26 -1.88
C PHE A 49 11.22 -4.03 -2.63
N GLY A 50 11.18 -3.23 -3.70
CA GLY A 50 12.33 -2.93 -4.56
C GLY A 50 12.68 -4.04 -5.57
N GLU A 51 11.80 -5.05 -5.74
CA GLU A 51 12.07 -6.20 -6.62
C GLU A 51 11.80 -5.89 -8.09
N ILE A 52 10.96 -4.89 -8.38
CA ILE A 52 10.57 -4.53 -9.75
C ILE A 52 10.91 -3.06 -10.05
N SER A 53 10.77 -2.18 -9.07
CA SER A 53 11.06 -0.76 -9.21
C SER A 53 12.01 -0.30 -8.10
N PRO A 54 13.30 -0.06 -8.39
CA PRO A 54 14.31 0.24 -7.38
C PRO A 54 14.12 1.60 -6.69
N CYS A 55 13.18 2.43 -7.18
CA CYS A 55 12.98 3.77 -6.67
C CYS A 55 12.29 3.85 -5.29
N TYR A 56 11.76 2.74 -4.76
CA TYR A 56 11.24 2.64 -3.40
C TYR A 56 11.32 1.19 -2.88
N PRO A 57 12.37 0.82 -2.13
CA PRO A 57 12.32 -0.42 -1.39
C PRO A 57 11.53 -0.15 -0.12
N ASP A 58 10.21 -0.36 -0.16
CA ASP A 58 9.50 -0.59 1.09
C ASP A 58 10.26 -1.70 1.84
N LYS A 59 10.34 -1.61 3.17
CA LYS A 59 11.13 -2.57 3.96
C LYS A 59 10.21 -3.38 4.84
N LYS A 60 10.39 -4.69 4.83
CA LYS A 60 9.79 -5.55 5.87
C LYS A 60 10.59 -5.33 7.16
N GLY A 61 9.89 -5.11 8.26
CA GLY A 61 10.48 -5.27 9.58
C GLY A 61 10.57 -6.76 9.95
N ASP A 62 11.04 -7.03 11.15
CA ASP A 62 11.25 -8.40 11.62
C ASP A 62 9.94 -9.21 11.60
N LYS A 63 10.06 -10.49 11.21
CA LYS A 63 8.96 -11.48 11.15
C LYS A 63 7.81 -11.17 10.18
N GLY A 64 7.89 -10.11 9.37
CA GLY A 64 6.90 -9.83 8.31
C GLY A 64 5.56 -9.25 8.79
N GLU A 65 5.50 -8.80 10.04
CA GLU A 65 4.31 -8.18 10.66
C GLU A 65 4.35 -6.65 10.58
N VAL A 66 5.51 -6.10 10.21
CA VAL A 66 5.76 -4.67 10.08
C VAL A 66 6.24 -4.36 8.67
N ILE A 67 5.75 -3.27 8.09
CA ILE A 67 6.27 -2.70 6.85
C ILE A 67 6.58 -1.23 7.07
N PHE A 68 7.78 -0.80 6.67
CA PHE A 68 8.13 0.61 6.51
C PHE A 68 7.80 1.01 5.08
N TYR A 69 6.72 1.77 4.96
CA TYR A 69 6.10 2.19 3.70
C TYR A 69 6.54 3.61 3.34
N THR A 70 7.03 3.82 2.12
CA THR A 70 7.43 5.15 1.67
C THR A 70 6.24 5.94 1.12
N GLY A 71 6.12 7.21 1.51
CA GLY A 71 5.06 8.10 1.07
C GLY A 71 5.11 8.47 -0.42
N ALA A 72 4.10 9.22 -0.86
CA ALA A 72 4.01 9.75 -2.22
C ALA A 72 5.05 10.86 -2.51
N GLY A 73 5.55 10.87 -3.75
CA GLY A 73 6.44 11.90 -4.28
C GLY A 73 7.77 11.34 -4.78
N ARG A 74 7.92 11.22 -6.11
CA ARG A 74 9.06 10.55 -6.80
C ARG A 74 10.32 11.38 -6.93
N ARG A 75 10.23 12.70 -6.87
CA ARG A 75 11.34 13.60 -7.12
C ARG A 75 11.36 14.70 -6.07
N GLY A 76 12.56 15.09 -5.65
CA GLY A 76 12.77 16.09 -4.61
C GLY A 76 12.18 15.69 -3.25
N ASN A 77 12.17 16.65 -2.34
CA ASN A 77 11.55 16.47 -1.02
C ASN A 77 10.06 16.16 -1.16
N GLN A 78 9.59 15.11 -0.47
CA GLN A 78 8.18 14.75 -0.48
C GLN A 78 7.34 15.81 0.20
N LYS A 79 6.17 16.11 -0.38
CA LYS A 79 5.26 17.13 0.13
C LYS A 79 4.15 16.48 0.96
N LEU A 80 3.53 17.25 1.86
CA LEU A 80 2.28 16.86 2.50
C LEU A 80 1.11 17.05 1.51
N ASP A 81 1.05 16.21 0.49
CA ASP A 81 -0.05 16.18 -0.48
C ASP A 81 -1.25 15.37 0.06
N CYS A 82 -2.30 15.23 -0.76
CA CYS A 82 -3.50 14.51 -0.36
C CYS A 82 -3.28 13.00 -0.12
N PHE A 83 -2.21 12.41 -0.66
CA PHE A 83 -1.89 10.99 -0.47
C PHE A 83 -1.17 10.78 0.86
N ASN A 84 -0.13 11.58 1.13
CA ASN A 84 0.60 11.54 2.41
C ASN A 84 -0.31 11.97 3.57
N GLN A 85 -1.17 12.97 3.36
CA GLN A 85 -2.18 13.37 4.34
C GLN A 85 -3.17 12.24 4.65
N ALA A 86 -3.57 11.42 3.66
CA ALA A 86 -4.48 10.30 3.88
C ALA A 86 -3.86 9.20 4.75
N LEU A 87 -2.55 8.96 4.64
CA LEU A 87 -1.81 8.04 5.54
C LEU A 87 -1.79 8.57 6.97
N LEU A 88 -1.54 9.88 7.18
CA LEU A 88 -1.63 10.51 8.50
C LEU A 88 -3.05 10.45 9.08
N ASN A 89 -4.07 10.66 8.26
CA ASN A 89 -5.47 10.51 8.68
C ASN A 89 -5.78 9.05 9.08
N ALA A 90 -5.19 8.07 8.38
CA ALA A 90 -5.34 6.66 8.71
C ALA A 90 -4.78 6.34 10.11
N ILE A 91 -3.65 6.93 10.50
CA ILE A 91 -3.11 6.82 11.87
C ILE A 91 -4.16 7.26 12.90
N LYS A 92 -4.75 8.45 12.73
CA LYS A 92 -5.76 8.98 13.67
C LYS A 92 -7.00 8.09 13.78
N SER A 93 -7.45 7.57 12.65
CA SER A 93 -8.68 6.75 12.61
C SER A 93 -8.47 5.27 12.98
N GLY A 94 -7.23 4.77 12.98
CA GLY A 94 -6.90 3.38 13.31
C GLY A 94 -7.51 2.29 12.41
N HIS A 95 -8.16 2.65 11.30
CA HIS A 95 -8.77 1.65 10.42
C HIS A 95 -7.72 0.88 9.61
N ALA A 96 -8.02 -0.39 9.33
CA ALA A 96 -7.17 -1.22 8.50
C ALA A 96 -7.58 -1.11 7.02
N VAL A 97 -6.61 -1.25 6.11
CA VAL A 97 -6.82 -1.24 4.66
C VAL A 97 -6.13 -2.44 4.00
N PRO A 98 -6.64 -2.96 2.88
CA PRO A 98 -5.97 -4.01 2.12
C PRO A 98 -4.66 -3.50 1.51
N LEU A 99 -3.63 -4.34 1.56
CA LEU A 99 -2.31 -4.10 0.98
C LEU A 99 -2.02 -5.15 -0.11
N PHE A 100 -1.56 -4.68 -1.28
CA PHE A 100 -1.19 -5.55 -2.40
C PHE A 100 0.27 -5.34 -2.77
N ARG A 101 1.07 -6.41 -2.75
CA ARG A 101 2.46 -6.39 -3.20
C ARG A 101 2.53 -6.67 -4.69
N LYS A 102 3.32 -5.90 -5.42
CA LYS A 102 3.65 -6.19 -6.81
C LYS A 102 4.67 -7.33 -6.87
N ILE A 103 4.34 -8.44 -7.55
CA ILE A 103 5.25 -9.60 -7.73
C ILE A 103 5.92 -9.54 -9.11
N ARG A 104 5.16 -9.15 -10.13
CA ARG A 104 5.65 -8.83 -11.46
C ARG A 104 4.62 -7.94 -12.16
N ILE A 105 4.91 -7.50 -13.38
CA ILE A 105 3.95 -6.72 -14.16
C ILE A 105 2.63 -7.49 -14.27
N GLY A 106 1.54 -6.86 -13.82
CA GLY A 106 0.19 -7.44 -13.87
C GLY A 106 -0.14 -8.48 -12.81
N CYS A 107 0.82 -8.92 -11.99
CA CYS A 107 0.64 -9.94 -10.94
C CYS A 107 0.90 -9.33 -9.56
N TRP A 108 -0.10 -9.45 -8.69
CA TRP A 108 -0.10 -8.88 -7.36
C TRP A 108 -0.37 -9.95 -6.31
N GLN A 109 0.22 -9.81 -5.14
CA GLN A 109 -0.01 -10.68 -3.99
C GLN A 109 -0.81 -9.89 -2.95
N PHE A 110 -1.93 -10.45 -2.48
CA PHE A 110 -2.65 -9.87 -1.36
C PHE A 110 -1.89 -10.14 -0.05
N LEU A 111 -1.54 -9.09 0.70
CA LEU A 111 -0.81 -9.21 1.98
C LEU A 111 -1.73 -9.18 3.21
N GLY A 112 -3.04 -9.21 3.02
CA GLY A 112 -4.00 -9.01 4.10
C GLY A 112 -4.29 -7.53 4.37
N PHE A 113 -4.76 -7.26 5.58
CA PHE A 113 -5.15 -5.92 6.03
C PHE A 113 -4.12 -5.34 6.98
N TRP A 114 -3.88 -4.03 6.85
CA TRP A 114 -2.79 -3.33 7.52
C TRP A 114 -3.28 -1.99 8.06
N ARG A 115 -2.78 -1.60 9.24
CA ARG A 115 -2.99 -0.28 9.84
C ARG A 115 -1.74 0.55 9.70
N VAL A 116 -1.92 1.84 9.42
CA VAL A 116 -0.84 2.84 9.57
C VAL A 116 -0.79 3.23 11.05
N VAL A 117 0.38 3.10 11.69
CA VAL A 117 0.52 3.37 13.13
C VAL A 117 1.49 4.48 13.47
N ASP A 118 2.38 4.84 12.54
CA ASP A 118 3.32 5.95 12.71
C ASP A 118 3.65 6.57 11.34
N GLY A 119 4.07 7.82 11.32
CA GLY A 119 4.45 8.58 10.13
C GLY A 119 5.47 9.65 10.47
N ARG A 120 6.65 9.58 9.84
CA ARG A 120 7.77 10.49 10.09
C ARG A 120 8.25 11.11 8.79
N TYR A 121 8.66 12.37 8.87
CA TYR A 121 9.31 13.06 7.76
C TYR A 121 10.81 13.07 8.02
N VAL A 122 11.54 12.24 7.29
CA VAL A 122 12.95 11.90 7.55
C VAL A 122 13.80 12.18 6.33
N PHE A 123 15.08 12.47 6.56
CA PHE A 123 16.06 12.57 5.48
C PHE A 123 16.50 11.17 5.07
N ASP A 124 16.38 10.83 3.78
CA ASP A 124 16.89 9.59 3.20
C ASP A 124 18.23 9.88 2.52
N GLU A 125 19.32 9.37 3.11
CA GLU A 125 20.68 9.60 2.61
C GLU A 125 20.90 8.97 1.22
N ASN A 126 20.27 7.83 0.94
CA ASN A 126 20.40 7.13 -0.34
C ASN A 126 19.86 7.97 -1.51
N GLN A 127 18.77 8.70 -1.29
CA GLN A 127 18.14 9.57 -2.29
C GLN A 127 18.48 11.05 -2.10
N ASN A 128 19.27 11.40 -1.09
CA ASN A 128 19.64 12.77 -0.71
C ASN A 128 18.42 13.72 -0.67
N ARG A 129 17.33 13.29 -0.03
CA ARG A 129 16.07 14.05 0.03
C ARG A 129 15.23 13.70 1.23
N MET A 130 14.32 14.59 1.60
CA MET A 130 13.31 14.32 2.62
C MET A 130 12.20 13.42 2.07
N ILE A 131 11.86 12.37 2.81
CA ILE A 131 10.76 11.44 2.51
C ILE A 131 9.83 11.30 3.71
N TRP A 132 8.57 11.01 3.43
CA TRP A 132 7.66 10.46 4.41
C TRP A 132 7.89 8.95 4.53
N GLN A 133 8.13 8.47 5.75
CA GLN A 133 8.19 7.06 6.08
C GLN A 133 7.05 6.73 7.05
N PHE A 134 6.25 5.74 6.70
CA PHE A 134 5.11 5.29 7.50
C PHE A 134 5.34 3.87 8.01
N LYS A 135 4.98 3.61 9.26
CA LYS A 135 5.00 2.26 9.82
C LYS A 135 3.62 1.64 9.66
N LEU A 136 3.57 0.49 9.01
CA LEU A 136 2.39 -0.35 8.88
C LEU A 136 2.50 -1.57 9.78
N VAL A 137 1.40 -1.99 10.38
CA VAL A 137 1.28 -3.25 11.12
C VAL A 137 0.15 -4.10 10.57
N LYS A 138 0.37 -5.41 10.51
CA LYS A 138 -0.62 -6.38 10.03
C LYS A 138 -1.79 -6.51 11.01
N VAL A 139 -2.97 -6.83 10.48
CA VAL A 139 -4.20 -7.08 11.25
C VAL A 139 -4.80 -8.42 10.83
N ASP A 140 -5.00 -9.33 11.80
CA ASP A 140 -5.53 -10.67 11.54
C ASP A 140 -7.07 -10.70 11.46
N ASN A 141 -7.76 -9.79 12.16
CA ASN A 141 -9.21 -9.63 12.06
C ASN A 141 -9.61 -8.16 11.80
N PRO A 142 -9.80 -7.76 10.53
CA PRO A 142 -10.05 -6.38 10.14
C PRO A 142 -11.54 -6.01 10.05
N PHE A 143 -12.45 -6.96 10.32
CA PHE A 143 -13.90 -6.82 10.23
C PHE A 143 -14.58 -7.02 11.58
#